data_AF-A0AAW8AQF1-F1
#
_entry.id   AF-A0AAW8AQF1-F1
#
_cell.length_a   1.000
_cell.length_b   1.000
_cell.length_c   1.000
_cell.angle_alpha   90.00
_cell.angle_beta   90.00
_cell.angle_gamma   90.00
#
_symmetry.space_group_name_H-M   'P 1'
#
loop_
_entity.id
_entity.type
_entity.pdbx_description
1 polymer ?
#
loop_
_entity_poly.entity_id
_entity_poly.type
_entity_poly.pdbx_seq_one_letter_code
_entity_poly.pdbx_strand_id
1 'polypeptide(L)'
;TKAKVLQVLATFAYADYCRSAATPGARCRDCHGTGRAVDIAKTELWGRVVEKECGRCKGVGYSRMPASAAYRAVTMLIPNLTQPTWSRTVKPLYDALVVQCHKEESIADNILNAVTR
;
A
#
# COMPACT_ATOMS: atom_id res chain seq x y z
N THR A 1 16.18 22.01 0.07
CA THR A 1 15.73 20.96 -0.89
C THR A 1 15.58 19.59 -0.24
N LYS A 2 16.59 19.04 0.44
CA LYS A 2 16.51 17.70 1.08
C LYS A 2 15.34 17.53 2.06
N ALA A 3 15.14 18.48 2.98
CA ALA A 3 14.03 18.43 3.95
C ALA A 3 12.66 18.42 3.26
N LYS A 4 12.47 19.22 2.20
CA LYS A 4 11.23 19.25 1.41
C LYS A 4 10.98 17.91 0.70
N VAL A 5 12.03 17.28 0.15
CA VAL A 5 11.92 15.95 -0.46
C VAL A 5 11.50 14.93 0.58
N LEU A 6 12.12 14.92 1.76
CA LEU A 6 11.75 14.01 2.84
C LEU A 6 10.28 14.21 3.27
N GLN A 7 9.84 15.45 3.42
CA GLN A 7 8.45 15.77 3.74
C GLN A 7 7.47 15.24 2.69
N VAL A 8 7.79 15.39 1.40
CA VAL A 8 6.98 14.83 0.31
C VAL A 8 6.93 13.31 0.40
N LEU A 9 8.09 12.65 0.57
CA LEU A 9 8.13 11.19 0.69
C LEU A 9 7.31 10.69 1.87
N ALA A 10 7.44 11.33 3.04
CA ALA A 10 6.68 10.99 4.24
C ALA A 10 5.17 11.15 4.01
N THR A 11 4.75 12.21 3.31
CA THR A 11 3.33 12.44 2.98
C THR A 11 2.77 11.30 2.12
N PHE A 12 3.50 10.89 1.07
CA PHE A 12 3.06 9.78 0.21
C PHE A 12 3.12 8.43 0.94
N ALA A 13 4.13 8.22 1.79
CA ALA A 13 4.29 6.97 2.53
C ALA A 13 3.14 6.79 3.53
N TYR A 14 2.80 7.85 4.27
CA TYR A 14 1.64 7.87 5.15
C TYR A 14 0.33 7.66 4.38
N ALA A 15 0.18 8.29 3.19
CA ALA A 15 -0.99 8.09 2.34
C ALA A 15 -1.10 6.67 1.73
N ASP A 16 0.02 5.95 1.57
CA ASP A 16 0.01 4.53 1.20
C ASP A 16 -0.39 3.64 2.37
N TYR A 17 0.17 3.92 3.54
CA TYR A 17 -0.14 3.24 4.79
C TYR A 17 -1.63 3.35 5.16
N CYS A 18 -2.18 4.57 5.14
CA CYS A 18 -3.59 4.83 5.47
C CYS A 18 -4.59 4.45 4.37
N ARG A 19 -4.11 3.91 3.25
CA ARG A 19 -4.97 3.60 2.11
C ARG A 19 -5.92 2.44 2.45
N SER A 20 -7.15 2.51 1.96
CA SER A 20 -8.15 1.46 2.14
C SER A 20 -9.04 1.30 0.91
N ALA A 21 -9.97 0.34 0.94
CA ALA A 21 -11.00 0.18 -0.10
C ALA A 21 -11.97 1.36 -0.20
N ALA A 22 -12.03 2.21 0.85
CA ALA A 22 -12.80 3.45 0.87
C ALA A 22 -12.02 4.63 0.26
N THR A 23 -10.70 4.55 0.14
CA THR A 23 -9.91 5.61 -0.49
C THR A 23 -10.33 5.77 -1.96
N PRO A 24 -10.71 6.99 -2.40
CA PRO A 24 -11.12 7.24 -3.78
C PRO A 24 -10.06 6.76 -4.79
N GLY A 25 -10.49 5.94 -5.75
CA GLY A 25 -9.60 5.38 -6.77
C GLY A 25 -8.69 4.22 -6.33
N ALA A 26 -8.70 3.84 -5.04
CA ALA A 26 -7.88 2.74 -4.53
C ALA A 26 -8.59 1.37 -4.57
N ARG A 27 -9.93 1.36 -4.53
CA ARG A 27 -10.73 0.12 -4.52
C ARG A 27 -10.27 -0.85 -5.61
N CYS A 28 -10.03 -2.11 -5.23
CA CYS A 28 -9.64 -3.14 -6.18
C CYS A 28 -10.74 -3.33 -7.23
N ARG A 29 -10.35 -3.36 -8.50
CA ARG A 29 -11.29 -3.47 -9.62
C ARG A 29 -11.89 -4.86 -9.78
N ASP A 30 -11.20 -5.90 -9.30
CA ASP A 30 -11.64 -7.29 -9.51
C ASP A 30 -12.55 -7.79 -8.38
N CYS A 31 -12.29 -7.35 -7.14
CA CYS A 31 -13.08 -7.77 -5.98
C CYS A 31 -13.92 -6.64 -5.39
N HIS A 32 -13.93 -5.46 -6.00
CA HIS A 32 -14.69 -4.30 -5.55
C HIS A 32 -14.53 -3.92 -4.06
N GLY A 33 -13.37 -4.22 -3.47
CA GLY A 33 -13.09 -3.92 -2.06
C GLY A 33 -13.17 -5.10 -1.12
N THR A 34 -13.75 -6.24 -1.52
CA THR A 34 -13.98 -7.38 -0.61
C THR A 34 -12.70 -8.15 -0.26
N GLY A 35 -11.67 -8.04 -1.11
CA GLY A 35 -10.47 -8.87 -1.01
C GLY A 35 -10.67 -10.31 -1.49
N ARG A 36 -11.89 -10.69 -1.87
CA ARG A 36 -12.27 -12.07 -2.18
C ARG A 36 -12.71 -12.23 -3.63
N ALA A 37 -12.51 -13.41 -4.19
CA ALA A 37 -12.95 -13.82 -5.51
C ALA A 37 -13.58 -15.22 -5.42
N VAL A 38 -14.47 -15.55 -6.35
CA VAL A 38 -15.06 -16.90 -6.39
C VAL A 38 -13.99 -17.91 -6.83
N ASP A 39 -13.91 -19.02 -6.11
CA ASP A 39 -13.12 -20.17 -6.51
C ASP A 39 -13.97 -21.12 -7.35
N ILE A 40 -13.93 -20.95 -8.67
CA ILE A 40 -14.76 -21.69 -9.63
C ILE A 40 -14.56 -23.20 -9.45
N ALA A 41 -13.31 -23.67 -9.43
CA ALA A 41 -12.99 -25.09 -9.31
C ALA A 41 -13.54 -25.73 -8.03
N LYS A 42 -13.43 -25.05 -6.88
CA LYS A 42 -14.05 -25.54 -5.63
C LYS A 42 -15.56 -25.40 -5.66
N THR A 43 -16.08 -24.32 -6.22
CA THR A 43 -17.53 -24.12 -6.30
C THR A 43 -18.21 -25.26 -7.08
N GLU A 44 -17.60 -25.69 -8.18
CA GLU A 44 -18.04 -26.85 -8.97
C GLU A 44 -17.90 -28.16 -8.19
N LEU A 45 -16.77 -28.39 -7.51
CA LEU A 45 -16.52 -29.62 -6.75
C LEU A 45 -17.49 -29.80 -5.56
N TRP A 46 -17.78 -28.72 -4.83
CA TRP A 46 -18.54 -28.77 -3.58
C TRP A 46 -20.03 -28.47 -3.76
N GLY A 47 -20.46 -28.06 -4.96
CA GLY A 47 -21.85 -27.68 -5.26
C GLY A 47 -22.35 -26.45 -4.50
N ARG A 48 -21.44 -25.65 -3.94
CA ARG A 48 -21.74 -24.41 -3.19
C ARG A 48 -20.68 -23.36 -3.48
N VAL A 49 -21.03 -22.08 -3.43
CA VAL A 49 -20.08 -20.98 -3.66
C VAL A 49 -18.96 -21.03 -2.62
N VAL A 50 -17.72 -21.15 -3.10
CA VAL A 50 -16.51 -21.08 -2.28
C VAL A 50 -15.72 -19.84 -2.69
N GLU A 51 -15.35 -19.02 -1.71
CA GLU A 51 -14.48 -17.85 -1.93
C GLU A 51 -13.00 -18.22 -1.76
N LYS A 52 -12.15 -17.50 -2.48
CA LYS A 52 -10.69 -17.47 -2.32
C LYS A 52 -10.20 -16.03 -2.28
N GLU A 53 -8.92 -15.85 -1.96
CA GLU A 53 -8.29 -14.53 -2.06
C GLU A 53 -8.33 -14.02 -3.50
N CYS A 54 -8.60 -12.72 -3.63
CA CYS A 54 -8.54 -12.04 -4.91
C CYS A 54 -7.11 -12.11 -5.48
N GLY A 55 -6.97 -12.63 -6.70
CA GLY A 55 -5.67 -12.79 -7.34
C GLY A 55 -4.90 -11.48 -7.58
N ARG A 56 -5.61 -10.36 -7.76
CA ARG A 56 -5.03 -9.03 -8.01
C ARG A 56 -4.52 -8.35 -6.75
N CYS A 57 -5.38 -8.21 -5.74
CA CYS A 57 -5.03 -7.48 -4.50
C CYS A 57 -4.53 -8.40 -3.39
N LYS A 58 -4.51 -9.73 -3.59
CA LYS A 58 -4.03 -10.71 -2.60
C LYS A 58 -4.71 -10.55 -1.25
N GLY A 59 -6.05 -10.51 -1.26
CA GLY A 59 -6.83 -10.35 -0.04
C GLY A 59 -6.99 -8.90 0.47
N VAL A 60 -6.16 -7.95 0.02
CA VAL A 60 -6.14 -6.58 0.58
C VAL A 60 -7.40 -5.76 0.26
N GLY A 61 -8.05 -6.01 -0.88
CA GLY A 61 -9.26 -5.29 -1.30
C GLY A 61 -9.02 -3.93 -1.99
N TYR A 62 -7.80 -3.40 -1.96
CA TYR A 62 -7.43 -2.14 -2.62
C TYR A 62 -6.01 -2.19 -3.21
N SER A 63 -5.69 -1.26 -4.09
CA SER A 63 -4.36 -1.09 -4.68
C SER A 63 -3.50 -0.20 -3.79
N ARG A 64 -2.22 -0.54 -3.63
CA ARG A 64 -1.23 0.33 -2.97
C ARG A 64 -1.05 1.64 -3.74
N MET A 65 -0.57 2.68 -3.06
CA MET A 65 -0.15 3.93 -3.69
C MET A 65 0.99 3.62 -4.68
N PRO A 66 0.86 4.00 -5.96
CA PRO A 66 1.93 3.77 -6.91
C PRO A 66 3.12 4.69 -6.57
N ALA A 67 4.33 4.11 -6.46
CA ALA A 67 5.56 4.87 -6.21
C ALA A 67 5.82 5.95 -7.28
N SER A 68 5.23 5.82 -8.47
CA SER A 68 5.26 6.85 -9.52
C SER A 68 4.59 8.16 -9.10
N ALA A 69 3.61 8.13 -8.21
CA ALA A 69 2.99 9.35 -7.67
C ALA A 69 4.01 10.15 -6.83
N ALA A 70 4.73 9.48 -5.94
CA ALA A 70 5.81 10.08 -5.17
C ALA A 70 6.96 10.57 -6.08
N TYR A 71 7.36 9.77 -7.08
CA TYR A 71 8.37 10.16 -8.07
C TYR A 71 8.00 11.46 -8.81
N ARG A 72 6.76 11.59 -9.28
CA ARG A 72 6.26 12.80 -9.95
C ARG A 72 6.31 14.03 -9.05
N ALA A 73 6.03 13.88 -7.76
CA ALA A 73 6.14 15.00 -6.82
C ALA A 73 7.60 15.37 -6.53
N VAL A 74 8.50 14.39 -6.39
CA VAL A 74 9.92 14.64 -6.11
C VAL A 74 10.64 15.25 -7.32
N THR A 75 10.28 14.88 -8.54
CA THR A 75 10.85 15.48 -9.76
C THR A 75 10.54 16.97 -9.88
N MET A 76 9.45 17.48 -9.28
CA MET A 76 9.20 18.93 -9.19
C MET A 76 10.19 19.65 -8.27
N LEU A 77 10.82 18.94 -7.33
CA LEU A 77 11.84 19.48 -6.42
C LEU A 77 13.27 19.22 -6.91
N ILE A 78 13.47 18.18 -7.72
CA ILE A 78 14.74 17.77 -8.31
C ILE A 78 14.54 17.60 -9.83
N PRO A 79 14.63 18.68 -10.62
CA PRO A 79 14.20 18.70 -12.03
C PRO A 79 14.99 17.77 -12.98
N ASN A 80 16.15 17.25 -12.56
CA ASN A 80 16.96 16.31 -13.36
C ASN A 80 16.96 14.88 -12.79
N LEU A 81 16.00 14.55 -11.92
CA LEU A 81 15.90 13.21 -11.35
C LEU A 81 15.32 12.22 -12.37
N THR A 82 16.17 11.36 -12.91
CA THR A 82 15.76 10.29 -13.82
C THR A 82 15.10 9.13 -13.07
N GLN A 83 14.25 8.37 -13.76
CA GLN A 83 13.60 7.18 -13.19
C GLN A 83 14.62 6.14 -12.69
N PRO A 84 15.73 5.83 -13.40
CA PRO A 84 16.70 4.86 -12.91
C PRO A 84 17.43 5.34 -11.66
N THR A 85 17.73 6.64 -11.56
CA THR A 85 18.33 7.23 -10.36
C THR A 85 17.34 7.20 -9.20
N TRP A 86 16.08 7.60 -9.42
CA TRP A 86 15.00 7.50 -8.42
C TRP A 86 14.91 6.08 -7.85
N SER A 87 14.85 5.08 -8.71
CA SER A 87 14.65 3.68 -8.33
C SER A 87 15.76 3.15 -7.44
N ARG A 88 17.01 3.58 -7.67
CA ARG A 88 18.18 3.13 -6.91
C ARG A 88 18.46 3.95 -5.65
N THR A 89 18.04 5.22 -5.61
CA THR A 89 18.49 6.16 -4.56
C THR A 89 17.37 6.64 -3.65
N VAL A 90 16.23 7.05 -4.20
CA VAL A 90 15.16 7.72 -3.43
C VAL A 90 14.01 6.76 -3.11
N LYS A 91 13.65 5.88 -4.05
CA LYS A 91 12.59 4.88 -3.85
C LYS A 91 12.84 3.99 -2.62
N PRO A 92 14.06 3.49 -2.34
CA PRO A 92 14.29 2.67 -1.15
C PRO A 92 13.95 3.40 0.16
N LEU A 93 14.22 4.71 0.23
CA LEU A 93 13.85 5.53 1.38
C LEU A 93 12.32 5.67 1.49
N TYR A 94 11.63 5.88 0.37
CA TYR A 94 10.16 5.90 0.33
C TYR A 94 9.57 4.58 0.83
N ASP A 95 10.05 3.45 0.32
CA ASP A 95 9.58 2.12 0.73
C ASP A 95 9.86 1.88 2.22
N ALA A 96 11.03 2.31 2.72
CA ALA A 96 11.38 2.20 4.13
C ALA A 96 10.48 3.02 5.05
N LEU A 97 10.03 4.21 4.61
CA LEU A 97 9.07 5.02 5.36
C LEU A 97 7.70 4.33 5.47
N VAL A 98 7.22 3.69 4.40
CA VAL A 98 5.97 2.89 4.44
C VAL A 98 6.10 1.73 5.43
N VAL A 99 7.23 1.01 5.37
CA VAL A 99 7.53 -0.08 6.31
C VAL A 99 7.59 0.45 7.75
N GLN A 100 8.14 1.64 7.98
CA GLN A 100 8.19 2.23 9.30
C GLN A 100 6.80 2.48 9.87
N CYS A 101 5.83 2.97 9.07
CA CYS A 101 4.47 3.16 9.55
C CYS A 101 3.84 1.87 10.10
N HIS A 102 4.01 0.74 9.40
CA HIS A 102 3.51 -0.55 9.86
C HIS A 102 4.28 -1.08 11.09
N LYS A 103 5.57 -0.76 11.24
CA LYS A 103 6.32 -1.12 12.45
C LYS A 103 5.76 -0.36 13.66
N GLU A 104 5.55 0.95 13.54
CA GLU A 104 5.00 1.77 14.62
C GLU A 104 3.58 1.32 15.00
N GLU A 105 2.73 0.96 14.02
CA GLU A 105 1.43 0.34 14.26
C GLU A 105 1.55 -0.94 15.11
N SER A 106 2.43 -1.86 14.72
CA SER A 106 2.66 -3.09 15.47
C SER A 106 3.18 -2.85 16.89
N ILE A 107 4.05 -1.85 17.08
CA ILE A 107 4.53 -1.46 18.41
C ILE A 107 3.38 -0.92 19.26
N ALA A 108 2.56 -0.04 18.69
CA ALA A 108 1.39 0.51 19.37
C ALA A 108 0.40 -0.58 19.78
N ASP A 109 0.12 -1.55 18.90
CA ASP A 109 -0.74 -2.70 19.20
C ASP A 109 -0.18 -3.57 20.32
N ASN A 110 1.14 -3.79 20.36
CA ASN A 110 1.78 -4.54 21.43
C ASN A 110 1.65 -3.84 22.79
N ILE A 111 1.86 -2.52 22.82
CA ILE A 111 1.70 -1.70 24.03
C ILE A 111 0.24 -1.75 24.50
N LEU A 112 -0.71 -1.58 23.57
CA LEU A 112 -2.14 -1.64 23.88
C LEU A 112 -2.52 -3.00 24.47
N ASN A 113 -2.10 -4.09 23.82
CA ASN A 113 -2.38 -5.46 24.27
C ASN A 113 -1.82 -5.73 25.67
N ALA A 114 -0.67 -5.17 26.02
CA ALA A 114 -0.07 -5.35 27.35
C ALA A 114 -0.86 -4.65 28.48
N VAL A 115 -1.71 -3.66 28.16
CA VAL A 115 -2.52 -2.94 29.16
C VAL A 115 -4.00 -3.33 29.12
N THR A 116 -4.49 -3.86 28.00
CA THR A 116 -5.91 -4.25 27.84
C THR A 116 -6.17 -5.74 28.03
N ARG A 117 -5.13 -6.57 28.12
CA ARG A 117 -5.28 -8.03 28.20
C ARG A 117 -4.55 -8.62 29.40
#